data_AF-A0A850XNL9-F1
#
_entry.id   AF-A0A850XNL9-F1
#
_cell.length_a   1.000
_cell.length_b   1.000
_cell.length_c   1.000
_cell.angle_alpha   90.00
_cell.angle_beta   90.00
_cell.angle_gamma   90.00
#
_symmetry.space_group_name_H-M   'P 1'
#
loop_
_entity.id
_entity.type
_entity.pdbx_description
1 polymer ?
#
loop_
_entity_poly.entity_id
_entity_poly.type
_entity_poly.pdbx_seq_one_letter_code
_entity_poly.pdbx_strand_id
1 'polypeptide(L)'
;AVSLQPNAGSQGEYAGLLAIRRYHLDRGDAHRDICLIPESAHGTNPASAHMAGMRVVVVACEEAGDIDLEDLKAKADQHSANLAALMITYPSTHG
;
A
#
# COMPACT_ATOMS: atom_id res chain seq x y z
N ALA A 1 12.40 -7.84 16.48
CA ALA A 1 13.61 -7.87 15.63
C ALA A 1 13.38 -6.95 14.43
N VAL A 2 14.44 -6.40 13.85
CA VAL A 2 14.39 -5.59 12.61
C VAL A 2 15.19 -6.32 11.54
N SER A 3 14.71 -6.31 10.29
CA SER A 3 15.47 -6.84 9.16
C SER A 3 16.35 -5.74 8.56
N LEU A 4 17.65 -6.04 8.42
CA LEU A 4 18.63 -5.18 7.72
C LEU A 4 18.92 -5.68 6.29
N GLN A 5 18.18 -6.70 5.83
CA GLN A 5 18.38 -7.31 4.52
C GLN A 5 18.02 -6.38 3.33
N PRO A 6 16.96 -5.55 3.39
CA PRO A 6 16.65 -4.62 2.31
C PRO A 6 17.73 -3.53 2.22
N ASN A 7 18.39 -3.43 1.07
CA ASN A 7 19.53 -2.53 0.86
C ASN A 7 19.16 -1.20 0.16
N ALA A 8 17.87 -0.98 -0.09
CA ALA A 8 17.32 0.25 -0.67
C ALA A 8 15.88 0.47 -0.17
N GLY A 9 15.38 1.71 -0.21
CA GLY A 9 14.01 2.06 0.22
C GLY A 9 12.94 1.22 -0.49
N SER A 10 13.02 1.10 -1.81
CA SER A 10 12.10 0.29 -2.62
C SER A 10 12.17 -1.20 -2.29
N GLN A 11 13.34 -1.73 -1.91
CA GLN A 11 13.43 -3.11 -1.41
C GLN A 11 12.78 -3.26 -0.03
N GLY A 12 12.83 -2.22 0.81
CA GLY A 12 12.13 -2.17 2.08
C GLY A 12 10.61 -2.22 1.90
N GLU A 13 10.09 -1.43 0.97
CA GLU A 13 8.67 -1.46 0.56
C GLU A 13 8.27 -2.86 0.09
N TYR A 14 9.01 -3.42 -0.87
CA TYR A 14 8.73 -4.75 -1.41
C TYR A 14 8.78 -5.83 -0.33
N ALA A 15 9.81 -5.83 0.53
CA ALA A 15 9.92 -6.77 1.63
C ALA A 15 8.77 -6.64 2.64
N GLY A 16 8.36 -5.41 2.95
CA GLY A 16 7.21 -5.15 3.82
C GLY A 16 5.90 -5.66 3.23
N LEU A 17 5.66 -5.43 1.93
CA LEU A 17 4.47 -5.92 1.25
C LEU A 17 4.46 -7.45 1.12
N LEU A 18 5.61 -8.08 0.89
CA LEU A 18 5.73 -9.55 0.95
C LEU A 18 5.40 -10.10 2.34
N ALA A 19 5.85 -9.43 3.41
CA ALA A 19 5.53 -9.82 4.78
C ALA A 19 4.01 -9.71 5.04
N ILE A 20 3.37 -8.61 4.63
CA ILE A 20 1.91 -8.43 4.71
C ILE A 20 1.19 -9.51 3.89
N ARG A 21 1.64 -9.78 2.67
CA ARG A 21 1.04 -10.82 1.81
C ARG A 21 1.13 -12.19 2.46
N ARG A 22 2.30 -12.54 3.01
CA ARG A 22 2.48 -13.82 3.70
C ARG A 22 1.61 -13.92 4.95
N TYR A 23 1.44 -12.83 5.69
CA TYR A 23 0.54 -12.76 6.83
C TYR A 23 -0.93 -13.02 6.47
N HIS A 24 -1.42 -12.48 5.35
CA HIS A 24 -2.77 -12.81 4.86
C HIS A 24 -2.89 -14.26 4.42
N LEU A 25 -1.89 -14.78 3.67
CA LEU A 25 -1.87 -16.17 3.23
C LEU A 25 -1.90 -17.18 4.39
N ASP A 26 -1.12 -16.92 5.44
CA ASP A 26 -1.02 -17.80 6.61
C ASP A 26 -2.34 -17.92 7.39
N ARG A 27 -3.17 -16.87 7.35
CA ARG A 27 -4.50 -16.84 7.99
C ARG A 27 -5.63 -17.34 7.10
N GLY A 28 -5.32 -17.78 5.88
CA GLY A 28 -6.32 -18.21 4.90
C GLY A 28 -6.98 -17.07 4.12
N ASP A 29 -6.55 -15.82 4.33
CA ASP A 29 -7.05 -14.62 3.65
C ASP A 29 -6.34 -14.38 2.31
N ALA A 30 -6.10 -15.43 1.52
CA ALA A 30 -5.33 -15.34 0.26
C ALA A 30 -5.94 -14.38 -0.79
N HIS A 31 -7.25 -14.13 -0.66
CA HIS A 31 -8.02 -13.20 -1.50
C HIS A 31 -7.75 -11.72 -1.18
N ARG A 32 -7.10 -11.42 -0.05
CA ARG A 32 -6.69 -10.06 0.31
C ARG A 32 -5.42 -9.68 -0.45
N ASP A 33 -5.60 -9.01 -1.58
CA ASP A 33 -4.53 -8.58 -2.48
C ASP A 33 -4.66 -7.12 -2.95
N ILE A 34 -5.65 -6.36 -2.48
CA ILE A 34 -5.79 -4.93 -2.82
C ILE A 34 -4.83 -4.09 -1.96
N CYS A 35 -4.02 -3.27 -2.62
CA CYS A 35 -3.17 -2.26 -1.99
C CYS A 35 -3.67 -0.86 -2.38
N LEU A 36 -4.15 -0.09 -1.39
CA LEU A 36 -4.53 1.30 -1.57
C LEU A 36 -3.27 2.17 -1.59
N ILE A 37 -3.14 3.03 -2.59
CA ILE A 37 -1.97 3.90 -2.76
C ILE A 37 -2.46 5.30 -3.18
N PRO A 38 -2.17 6.36 -2.41
CA PRO A 38 -2.49 7.74 -2.81
C PRO A 38 -1.81 8.12 -4.13
N GLU A 39 -2.44 8.96 -4.93
CA GLU A 39 -1.85 9.47 -6.18
C GLU A 39 -0.56 10.29 -5.97
N SER A 40 -0.39 10.89 -4.78
CA SER A 40 0.81 11.64 -4.39
C SER A 40 2.00 10.75 -3.97
N ALA A 41 1.82 9.42 -3.95
CA ALA A 41 2.84 8.48 -3.54
C ALA A 41 4.04 8.45 -4.49
N HIS A 42 5.24 8.17 -3.94
CA HIS A 42 6.42 7.94 -4.76
C HIS A 42 6.22 6.77 -5.72
N GLY A 43 6.75 6.85 -6.94
CA GLY A 43 6.53 5.85 -7.98
C GLY A 43 7.02 4.43 -7.64
N THR A 44 7.88 4.29 -6.62
CA THR A 44 8.28 2.97 -6.11
C THR A 44 7.13 2.25 -5.43
N ASN A 45 6.19 2.96 -4.79
CA ASN A 45 5.07 2.35 -4.08
C ASN A 45 4.21 1.44 -4.99
N PRO A 46 3.63 1.94 -6.12
CA PRO A 46 2.86 1.08 -7.01
C PRO A 46 3.71 -0.01 -7.67
N ALA A 47 4.99 0.25 -7.96
CA ALA A 47 5.90 -0.75 -8.51
C ALA A 47 6.16 -1.90 -7.52
N SER A 48 6.47 -1.57 -6.26
CA SER A 48 6.68 -2.51 -5.16
C SER A 48 5.42 -3.36 -4.89
N ALA A 49 4.24 -2.75 -4.92
CA ALA A 49 2.96 -3.46 -4.76
C ALA A 49 2.69 -4.43 -5.91
N HIS A 50 2.93 -4.02 -7.15
CA HIS A 50 2.78 -4.89 -8.31
C HIS A 50 3.76 -6.08 -8.24
N MET A 51 5.03 -5.82 -7.90
CA MET A 51 6.03 -6.87 -7.69
C MET A 51 5.64 -7.86 -6.59
N ALA A 52 5.00 -7.39 -5.51
CA ALA A 52 4.48 -8.22 -4.42
C ALA A 52 3.19 -9.00 -4.78
N GLY A 53 2.74 -8.91 -6.04
CA GLY A 53 1.54 -9.58 -6.54
C GLY A 53 0.25 -8.98 -5.99
N MET A 54 0.27 -7.70 -5.59
CA MET A 54 -0.91 -6.96 -5.14
C MET A 54 -1.52 -6.16 -6.29
N ARG A 55 -2.84 -5.96 -6.23
CA ARG A 55 -3.61 -5.11 -7.14
C ARG A 55 -3.66 -3.70 -6.56
N VAL A 56 -3.10 -2.74 -7.30
CA VAL A 56 -3.08 -1.34 -6.88
C VAL A 56 -4.44 -0.69 -7.14
N VAL A 57 -4.98 -0.04 -6.12
CA VAL A 57 -6.14 0.85 -6.24
C VAL A 57 -5.69 2.23 -5.80
N VAL A 58 -5.72 3.19 -6.75
CA VAL A 58 -5.29 4.56 -6.49
C VAL A 58 -6.32 5.26 -5.62
N VAL A 59 -5.88 6.00 -4.61
CA VAL A 59 -6.70 6.89 -3.78
C VAL A 59 -6.43 8.34 -4.22
N ALA A 60 -7.47 9.13 -4.36
CA ALA A 60 -7.38 10.53 -4.76
C ALA A 60 -6.66 11.36 -3.68
N CYS A 61 -6.10 12.49 -4.10
CA CYS A 61 -5.60 13.52 -3.21
C CYS A 61 -6.42 14.81 -3.40
N GLU A 62 -6.50 15.59 -2.34
CA GLU A 62 -7.03 16.95 -2.41
C GLU A 62 -6.06 17.86 -3.18
N GLU A 63 -6.51 19.06 -3.57
CA GLU A 63 -5.66 20.03 -4.29
C GLU A 63 -4.38 20.41 -3.52
N ALA A 64 -4.40 20.32 -2.19
CA ALA A 64 -3.25 20.55 -1.32
C ALA A 64 -2.24 19.39 -1.31
N GLY A 65 -2.54 18.26 -1.96
CA GLY A 65 -1.70 17.07 -2.02
C GLY A 65 -1.89 16.09 -0.87
N ASP A 66 -2.79 16.40 0.06
CA ASP A 66 -3.23 15.52 1.14
C ASP A 66 -4.13 14.40 0.61
N ILE A 67 -4.22 13.29 1.35
CA ILE A 67 -5.06 12.15 0.97
C ILE A 67 -6.54 12.55 1.11
N ASP A 68 -7.34 12.35 0.05
CA ASP A 68 -8.79 12.49 0.13
C ASP A 68 -9.35 11.38 1.03
N LEU A 69 -9.79 11.75 2.23
CA LEU A 69 -10.29 10.81 3.22
C LEU A 69 -11.66 10.24 2.85
N GLU A 70 -12.47 10.97 2.08
CA GLU A 70 -13.77 10.47 1.62
C GLU A 70 -13.57 9.39 0.56
N ASP A 71 -12.70 9.63 -0.42
CA ASP A 71 -12.35 8.66 -1.44
C ASP A 71 -11.60 7.45 -0.86
N LEU A 72 -10.68 7.68 0.10
CA LEU A 72 -10.01 6.61 0.83
C LEU A 72 -11.04 5.68 1.51
N LYS A 73 -12.00 6.27 2.22
CA LYS A 73 -13.04 5.52 2.92
C LYS A 73 -13.94 4.77 1.93
N ALA A 74 -14.36 5.41 0.85
CA ALA A 74 -15.18 4.78 -0.18
C ALA A 74 -14.47 3.57 -0.82
N LYS A 75 -13.19 3.69 -1.16
CA LYS A 75 -12.39 2.60 -1.73
C LYS A 75 -12.10 1.50 -0.71
N ALA A 76 -11.84 1.86 0.54
CA ALA A 76 -11.67 0.89 1.62
C ALA A 76 -12.96 0.07 1.84
N ASP A 77 -14.13 0.71 1.83
CA ASP A 77 -15.43 0.04 1.96
C ASP A 77 -15.70 -0.87 0.73
N GLN A 78 -15.50 -0.34 -0.47
CA GLN A 78 -15.66 -1.07 -1.75
C GLN A 78 -14.78 -2.32 -1.81
N HIS A 79 -13.54 -2.23 -1.31
CA HIS A 79 -12.56 -3.30 -1.37
C HIS A 79 -12.40 -4.07 -0.04
N SER A 80 -13.23 -3.80 0.97
CA SER A 80 -13.09 -4.30 2.35
C SER A 80 -12.86 -5.81 2.45
N ALA A 81 -13.53 -6.62 1.62
CA ALA A 81 -13.33 -8.07 1.57
C ALA A 81 -11.94 -8.47 1.06
N ASN A 82 -11.36 -7.74 0.10
CA ASN A 82 -10.09 -8.05 -0.54
C ASN A 82 -8.94 -7.10 -0.12
N LEU A 83 -9.18 -6.21 0.85
CA LEU A 83 -8.23 -5.19 1.27
C LEU A 83 -7.05 -5.84 2.02
N ALA A 84 -5.84 -5.62 1.50
CA ALA A 84 -4.61 -6.18 2.04
C ALA A 84 -3.77 -5.13 2.79
N ALA A 85 -3.60 -3.94 2.20
CA ALA A 85 -2.73 -2.90 2.71
C ALA A 85 -3.13 -1.51 2.22
N LEU A 86 -2.61 -0.50 2.91
CA LEU A 86 -2.57 0.90 2.50
C LEU A 86 -1.11 1.35 2.62
N MET A 87 -0.55 1.94 1.56
CA MET A 87 0.76 2.56 1.61
C MET A 87 0.60 4.07 1.78
N ILE A 88 1.17 4.62 2.86
CA ILE A 88 1.18 6.05 3.14
C ILE A 88 2.61 6.54 3.38
N THR A 89 2.86 7.78 3.01
CA THR A 89 4.08 8.52 3.35
C THR A 89 3.68 9.60 4.34
N TYR A 90 4.32 9.64 5.51
CA TYR A 90 4.05 10.64 6.54
C TYR A 90 5.37 11.24 7.07
N PRO A 91 5.54 12.58 7.09
CA PRO A 91 4.63 13.60 6.54
C PRO A 91 4.43 13.41 5.03
N SER A 92 3.37 14.02 4.48
CA SER A 92 3.06 13.85 3.06
C SER A 92 4.24 14.35 2.21
N THR A 93 4.28 13.97 0.93
CA THR A 93 5.33 14.41 0.00
C THR A 93 5.36 15.93 -0.22
N HIS A 94 4.39 16.66 0.36
CA HIS A 94 4.26 18.11 0.33
C HIS A 94 4.88 18.81 1.56
N GLY A 95 5.30 18.07 2.60
CA GLY A 95 5.90 18.61 3.83
C GLY A 95 4.87 18.86 4.93
#